data_AF-A0A953EJV6-F1
#
_entry.id   AF-A0A953EJV6-F1
#
_cell.length_a   1.000
_cell.length_b   1.000
_cell.length_c   1.000
_cell.angle_alpha   90.00
_cell.angle_beta   90.00
_cell.angle_gamma   90.00
#
_symmetry.space_group_name_H-M   'P 1'
#
loop_
_entity.id
_entity.type
_entity.pdbx_description
1 polymer ?
#
loop_
_entity_poly.entity_id
_entity_poly.type
_entity_poly.pdbx_seq_one_letter_code
_entity_poly.pdbx_strand_id
1 'polypeptide(L)'
;MGIVDRDFEKFIGGPTKAYADRVHVTLSPNGSIFLNRKAHLMMGKPVSAHLYYSRQKDMILIEPTQATMSNVAFRLKEDGGSTGGRRIYANPFCKHFRIKPQETLRFVTPDIDSAGRMFLKLTETVVVTGTPRPRKKK
;
A
#
# COMPACT_ATOMS: atom_id res chain seq x y z
N MET A 1 5.64 -23.18 -37.14
CA MET A 1 5.44 -23.03 -35.68
C MET A 1 6.44 -23.99 -35.04
N GLY A 2 7.56 -23.48 -34.52
CA GLY A 2 8.73 -24.30 -34.19
C GLY A 2 8.47 -25.21 -32.99
N ILE A 3 8.77 -26.50 -33.17
CA ILE A 3 8.76 -27.51 -32.12
C ILE A 3 10.01 -27.28 -31.27
N VAL A 4 9.82 -26.81 -30.04
CA VAL A 4 10.84 -26.89 -28.99
C VAL A 4 10.83 -28.35 -28.51
N ASP A 5 12.02 -28.94 -28.32
CA ASP A 5 12.24 -30.34 -27.96
C ASP A 5 11.33 -30.86 -26.84
N ARG A 6 11.06 -32.17 -26.83
CA ARG A 6 10.04 -32.82 -25.98
C ARG A 6 10.25 -32.70 -24.46
N ASP A 7 11.41 -32.21 -24.03
CA ASP A 7 11.81 -32.14 -22.63
C ASP A 7 11.69 -30.73 -22.02
N PHE A 8 11.19 -29.75 -22.77
CA PHE A 8 11.08 -28.36 -22.29
C PHE A 8 9.63 -27.91 -22.15
N GLU A 9 9.25 -27.55 -20.92
CA GLU A 9 8.00 -26.87 -20.64
C GLU A 9 8.16 -25.36 -20.83
N LYS A 10 7.27 -24.75 -21.63
CA LYS A 10 7.25 -23.29 -21.82
C LYS A 10 6.74 -22.62 -20.55
N PHE A 11 7.60 -21.86 -19.88
CA PHE A 11 7.19 -21.00 -18.77
C PHE A 11 6.18 -19.93 -19.23
N ILE A 12 4.95 -19.97 -18.67
CA ILE A 12 3.85 -19.04 -19.01
C ILE A 12 3.78 -17.84 -18.03
N GLY A 13 4.55 -17.85 -16.94
CA GLY A 13 4.44 -16.83 -15.88
C GLY A 13 4.92 -15.43 -16.25
N GLY A 14 5.65 -15.28 -17.35
CA GLY A 14 6.15 -14.00 -17.86
C GLY A 14 7.14 -13.28 -16.92
N PRO A 15 7.69 -12.13 -17.33
CA PRO A 15 8.63 -11.38 -16.53
C PRO A 15 7.96 -10.68 -15.33
N THR A 16 8.65 -10.70 -14.19
CA THR A 16 8.30 -9.95 -12.98
C THR A 16 8.28 -8.45 -13.27
N LYS A 17 7.11 -7.79 -13.19
CA LYS A 17 6.99 -6.31 -13.32
C LYS A 17 7.94 -5.60 -12.34
N ALA A 18 8.56 -4.49 -12.73
CA ALA A 18 9.39 -3.73 -11.81
C ALA A 18 8.56 -3.20 -10.62
N TYR A 19 9.18 -3.02 -9.45
CA TYR A 19 8.49 -2.54 -8.25
C TYR A 19 7.81 -1.18 -8.46
N ALA A 20 8.45 -0.29 -9.24
CA ALA A 20 7.92 1.03 -9.57
C ALA A 20 6.62 0.97 -10.40
N ASP A 21 6.43 -0.10 -11.17
CA ASP A 21 5.26 -0.27 -12.05
C ASP A 21 4.08 -0.94 -11.35
N ARG A 22 4.27 -1.39 -10.11
CA ARG A 22 3.22 -2.04 -9.30
C ARG A 22 2.57 -1.01 -8.38
N VAL A 23 1.27 -1.14 -8.14
CA VAL A 23 0.65 -0.47 -7.00
C VAL A 23 1.03 -1.25 -5.76
N HIS A 24 1.69 -0.60 -4.80
CA HIS A 24 2.16 -1.25 -3.59
C HIS A 24 1.73 -0.45 -2.37
N VAL A 25 0.92 -1.10 -1.53
CA VAL A 25 0.36 -0.53 -0.31
C VAL A 25 0.55 -1.53 0.81
N THR A 26 1.01 -1.07 1.97
CA THR A 26 1.18 -1.92 3.16
C THR A 26 0.63 -1.26 4.41
N LEU A 27 0.23 -2.08 5.39
CA LEU A 27 -0.12 -1.69 6.74
C LEU A 27 0.83 -2.39 7.72
N SER A 28 1.61 -1.62 8.48
CA SER A 28 2.55 -2.16 9.47
C SER A 28 1.92 -2.34 10.86
N PRO A 29 2.53 -3.15 11.76
CA PRO A 29 2.02 -3.38 13.12
C PRO A 29 1.81 -2.13 13.96
N ASN A 30 2.60 -1.08 13.70
CA ASN A 30 2.47 0.21 14.38
C ASN A 30 1.32 1.09 13.83
N GLY A 31 0.50 0.56 12.92
CA GLY A 31 -0.62 1.26 12.31
C GLY A 31 -0.23 2.29 11.23
N SER A 32 0.94 2.15 10.61
CA SER A 32 1.32 3.02 9.49
C SER A 32 0.91 2.41 8.15
N ILE A 33 0.29 3.20 7.30
CA ILE A 33 -0.02 2.81 5.92
C ILE A 33 1.04 3.40 5.00
N PHE A 34 1.76 2.57 4.27
CA PHE A 34 2.71 3.00 3.26
C PHE A 34 2.10 2.89 1.87
N LEU A 35 2.32 3.91 1.04
CA LEU A 35 1.95 4.00 -0.35
C LEU A 35 3.24 4.18 -1.16
N ASN A 36 3.50 3.30 -2.13
CA ASN A 36 4.58 3.58 -3.06
C ASN A 36 4.22 4.77 -3.98
N ARG A 37 5.21 5.27 -4.72
CA ARG A 37 5.03 6.42 -5.62
C ARG A 37 3.85 6.24 -6.57
N LYS A 38 3.71 5.06 -7.19
CA LYS A 38 2.62 4.79 -8.14
C LYS A 38 1.24 4.87 -7.47
N ALA A 39 1.07 4.27 -6.29
CA ALA A 39 -0.17 4.38 -5.51
C ALA A 39 -0.50 5.84 -5.18
N HIS A 40 0.49 6.63 -4.74
CA HIS A 40 0.30 8.05 -4.45
C HIS A 40 -0.07 8.87 -5.69
N LEU A 41 0.54 8.58 -6.84
CA LEU A 41 0.22 9.21 -8.12
C LEU A 41 -1.22 8.91 -8.55
N MET A 42 -1.65 7.65 -8.46
CA MET A 42 -3.00 7.24 -8.86
C MET A 42 -4.09 7.85 -7.97
N MET A 43 -3.76 8.18 -6.72
CA MET A 43 -4.65 8.93 -5.82
C MET A 43 -4.69 10.44 -6.10
N GLY A 44 -3.97 10.95 -7.12
CA GLY A 44 -3.92 12.37 -7.45
C GLY A 44 -2.91 13.19 -6.65
N LYS A 45 -1.87 12.55 -6.09
CA LYS A 45 -0.83 13.18 -5.26
C LYS A 45 -1.39 13.99 -4.06
N PRO A 46 -2.29 13.45 -3.24
CA PRO A 46 -2.84 14.18 -2.11
C PRO A 46 -1.76 14.49 -1.06
N VAL A 47 -1.93 15.60 -0.35
CA VAL A 47 -1.09 15.96 0.81
C VAL A 47 -1.63 15.35 2.11
N SER A 48 -2.93 15.05 2.15
CA SER A 48 -3.63 14.45 3.30
C SER A 48 -4.72 13.48 2.83
N ALA A 49 -5.26 12.67 3.74
CA ALA A 49 -6.37 11.78 3.47
C ALA A 49 -7.34 11.64 4.65
N HIS A 50 -8.62 11.43 4.35
CA HIS A 50 -9.58 10.92 5.33
C HIS A 50 -9.57 9.39 5.31
N LEU A 51 -9.75 8.77 6.48
CA LEU A 51 -9.74 7.33 6.64
C LEU A 51 -11.09 6.86 7.14
N TYR A 52 -11.65 5.87 6.47
CA TYR A 52 -12.91 5.23 6.86
C TYR A 52 -12.70 3.73 7.00
N TYR A 53 -13.47 3.11 7.89
CA TYR A 53 -13.48 1.66 8.06
C TYR A 53 -14.90 1.12 7.92
N SER A 54 -15.08 0.15 7.04
CA SER A 54 -16.30 -0.63 6.95
C SER A 54 -16.11 -1.95 7.71
N ARG A 55 -16.79 -2.10 8.84
CA ARG A 55 -16.81 -3.37 9.60
C ARG A 55 -17.41 -4.51 8.78
N GLN A 56 -18.48 -4.23 8.03
CA GLN A 56 -19.19 -5.24 7.24
C GLN A 56 -18.33 -5.79 6.10
N LYS A 57 -17.51 -4.94 5.46
CA LYS A 57 -16.67 -5.33 4.32
C LYS A 57 -15.22 -5.64 4.73
N ASP A 58 -14.90 -5.50 6.01
CA ASP A 58 -13.55 -5.53 6.58
C ASP A 58 -12.52 -4.76 5.72
N MET A 59 -12.85 -3.48 5.47
CA MET A 59 -12.20 -2.69 4.44
C MET A 59 -11.88 -1.28 4.94
N ILE A 60 -10.68 -0.81 4.62
CA ILE A 60 -10.25 0.57 4.82
C ILE A 60 -10.45 1.35 3.52
N LEU A 61 -11.06 2.53 3.60
CA LEU A 61 -11.12 3.49 2.51
C LEU A 61 -10.19 4.67 2.82
N ILE A 62 -9.37 5.04 1.86
CA ILE A 62 -8.52 6.22 1.90
C ILE A 62 -9.07 7.22 0.87
N GLU A 63 -9.61 8.33 1.37
CA GLU A 63 -10.12 9.40 0.53
C GLU A 63 -9.09 10.54 0.44
N PRO A 64 -8.61 10.89 -0.77
CA PRO A 64 -7.61 11.93 -0.95
C PRO A 64 -8.17 13.32 -0.61
N THR A 65 -7.37 14.16 0.04
CA THR A 65 -7.72 15.58 0.26
C THR A 65 -6.49 16.49 0.19
N GLN A 66 -6.73 17.74 -0.19
CA GLN A 66 -5.70 18.79 -0.17
C GLN A 66 -5.67 19.58 1.15
N ALA A 67 -6.61 19.31 2.06
CA ALA A 67 -6.69 20.01 3.34
C ALA A 67 -5.50 19.63 4.26
N THR A 68 -4.62 20.60 4.49
CA THR A 68 -3.43 20.45 5.35
C THR A 68 -3.69 20.81 6.81
N MET A 69 -4.71 21.64 7.09
CA MET A 69 -5.02 22.16 8.43
C MET A 69 -6.28 21.54 9.05
N SER A 70 -6.77 20.42 8.50
CA SER A 70 -7.94 19.74 9.05
C SER A 70 -7.54 18.80 10.19
N ASN A 71 -8.22 18.93 11.34
CA ASN A 71 -8.00 18.09 12.51
C ASN A 71 -8.39 16.62 12.29
N VAL A 72 -9.17 16.33 11.24
CA VAL A 72 -9.68 14.98 10.94
C VAL A 72 -8.98 14.34 9.73
N ALA A 73 -8.03 15.06 9.08
CA ALA A 73 -7.27 14.53 7.95
C ALA A 73 -5.88 14.04 8.38
N PHE A 74 -5.45 12.90 7.84
CA PHE A 74 -4.14 12.35 8.09
C PHE A 74 -3.16 12.77 7.00
N ARG A 75 -2.08 13.47 7.38
CA ARG A 75 -1.07 13.92 6.42
C ARG A 75 -0.28 12.77 5.81
N LEU A 76 -0.08 12.81 4.49
CA LEU A 76 0.83 11.91 3.78
C LEU A 76 2.26 12.47 3.90
N LYS A 77 3.07 11.85 4.75
CA LYS A 77 4.48 12.23 4.93
C LYS A 77 5.37 11.50 3.95
N GLU A 78 6.50 12.08 3.59
CA GLU A 78 7.49 11.41 2.76
C GLU A 78 8.09 10.21 3.49
N ASP A 79 8.20 9.08 2.79
CA ASP A 79 8.86 7.89 3.35
C ASP A 79 10.36 7.91 3.09
N GLY A 80 11.06 8.88 3.68
CA GLY A 80 12.52 8.94 3.99
C GLY A 80 13.56 8.50 2.97
N GLY A 81 13.18 8.09 1.77
CA GLY A 81 14.01 7.43 0.76
C GLY A 81 13.73 7.96 -0.64
N SER A 82 14.63 7.65 -1.57
CA SER A 82 14.65 8.18 -2.94
C SER A 82 13.50 7.68 -3.84
N THR A 83 12.62 6.81 -3.33
CA THR A 83 11.58 6.14 -4.13
C THR A 83 10.30 6.94 -4.27
N GLY A 84 10.18 8.10 -3.60
CA GLY A 84 9.00 8.97 -3.69
C GLY A 84 7.74 8.39 -3.05
N GLY A 85 7.91 7.44 -2.11
CA GLY A 85 6.81 6.87 -1.33
C GLY A 85 6.22 7.86 -0.34
N ARG A 86 4.99 7.57 0.12
CA ARG A 86 4.27 8.31 1.15
C ARG A 86 3.83 7.39 2.27
N ARG A 87 3.76 7.94 3.49
CA ARG A 87 3.29 7.23 4.67
C ARG A 87 2.21 8.03 5.38
N ILE A 88 1.15 7.33 5.75
CA ILE A 88 0.07 7.81 6.61
C ILE A 88 0.26 7.16 7.98
N TYR A 89 0.41 7.96 9.04
CA TYR A 89 0.53 7.46 10.40
C TYR A 89 -0.87 7.24 11.01
N ALA A 90 -1.51 6.14 10.62
CA ALA A 90 -2.90 5.82 10.94
C ALA A 90 -3.08 5.09 12.28
N ASN A 91 -2.13 5.18 13.21
CA ASN A 91 -2.19 4.47 14.50
C ASN A 91 -3.47 4.78 15.30
N PRO A 92 -3.90 6.06 15.48
CA PRO A 92 -5.15 6.37 16.17
C PRO A 92 -6.38 5.73 15.52
N PHE A 93 -6.45 5.75 14.18
CA PHE A 93 -7.51 5.12 13.40
C PHE A 93 -7.53 3.60 13.61
N CYS A 94 -6.36 2.95 13.47
CA CYS A 94 -6.24 1.51 13.66
C CYS A 94 -6.63 1.09 15.09
N LYS A 95 -6.17 1.82 16.11
CA LYS A 95 -6.54 1.59 17.51
C LYS A 95 -8.04 1.74 17.73
N HIS A 96 -8.64 2.81 17.23
CA HIS A 96 -10.08 3.09 17.38
C HIS A 96 -10.94 1.95 16.81
N PHE A 97 -10.61 1.48 15.62
CA PHE A 97 -11.36 0.40 14.96
C PHE A 97 -10.92 -1.02 15.35
N ARG A 98 -9.90 -1.15 16.21
CA ARG A 98 -9.27 -2.41 16.66
C ARG A 98 -8.61 -3.21 15.53
N ILE A 99 -8.08 -2.51 14.52
CA ILE A 99 -7.27 -3.08 13.43
C ILE A 99 -5.85 -3.28 13.99
N LYS A 100 -5.47 -4.53 14.25
CA LYS A 100 -4.21 -4.89 14.94
C LYS A 100 -3.41 -5.95 14.17
N PRO A 101 -2.72 -5.57 13.08
CA PRO A 101 -1.85 -6.49 12.37
C PRO A 101 -0.65 -6.86 13.24
N GLN A 102 -0.34 -8.15 13.35
CA GLN A 102 0.84 -8.64 14.08
C GLN A 102 2.13 -8.43 13.29
N GLU A 103 2.03 -8.49 11.96
CA GLU A 103 3.12 -8.30 11.02
C GLU A 103 2.77 -7.24 9.96
N THR A 104 3.71 -6.90 9.09
CA THR A 104 3.39 -5.98 7.99
C THR A 104 2.56 -6.71 6.94
N LEU A 105 1.37 -6.19 6.69
CA LEU A 105 0.46 -6.70 5.67
C LEU A 105 0.63 -5.91 4.39
N ARG A 106 0.83 -6.58 3.26
CA ARG A 106 0.73 -6.00 1.93
C ARG A 106 -0.63 -6.32 1.34
N PHE A 107 -1.33 -5.31 0.87
CA PHE A 107 -2.59 -5.50 0.15
C PHE A 107 -2.32 -6.10 -1.23
N VAL A 108 -3.01 -7.19 -1.56
CA VAL A 108 -2.80 -7.93 -2.82
C VAL A 108 -3.32 -7.12 -4.00
N THR A 109 -4.50 -6.54 -3.82
CA THR A 109 -5.32 -5.87 -4.84
C THR A 109 -5.83 -4.52 -4.32
N PRO A 110 -4.95 -3.51 -4.13
CA PRO A 110 -5.42 -2.15 -3.85
C PRO A 110 -6.25 -1.65 -5.04
N ASP A 111 -7.51 -1.33 -4.80
CA ASP A 111 -8.42 -0.79 -5.81
C ASP A 111 -8.51 0.74 -5.68
N ILE A 112 -8.57 1.44 -6.81
CA ILE A 112 -8.64 2.90 -6.86
C ILE A 112 -9.72 3.29 -7.86
N ASP A 113 -10.69 4.07 -7.40
CA ASP A 113 -11.77 4.55 -8.28
C ASP A 113 -11.36 5.78 -9.10
N SER A 114 -12.27 6.23 -9.97
CA SER A 114 -12.06 7.41 -10.82
C SER A 114 -11.90 8.72 -10.04
N ALA A 115 -12.29 8.76 -8.76
CA ALA A 115 -12.10 9.91 -7.87
C ALA A 115 -10.77 9.85 -7.10
N GLY A 116 -9.95 8.81 -7.32
CA GLY A 116 -8.68 8.61 -6.62
C GLY A 116 -8.85 8.05 -5.20
N ARG A 117 -10.04 7.57 -4.83
CA ARG A 117 -10.29 6.93 -3.54
C ARG A 117 -9.79 5.49 -3.58
N MET A 118 -9.03 5.11 -2.55
CA MET A 118 -8.38 3.80 -2.49
C MET A 118 -9.09 2.88 -1.51
N PHE A 119 -9.41 1.67 -1.96
CA PHE A 119 -10.09 0.63 -1.20
C PHE A 119 -9.10 -0.49 -0.87
N LEU A 120 -8.97 -0.79 0.43
CA LEU A 120 -8.01 -1.74 0.96
C LEU A 120 -8.74 -2.79 1.81
N LYS A 121 -8.88 -4.00 1.26
CA LYS A 121 -9.52 -5.12 1.95
C LYS A 121 -8.53 -5.80 2.89
N LEU A 122 -8.85 -5.90 4.18
CA LEU A 122 -7.95 -6.52 5.16
C LEU A 122 -7.86 -8.04 4.98
N THR A 123 -8.90 -8.66 4.45
CA THR A 123 -8.95 -10.08 4.09
C THR A 123 -8.11 -10.45 2.87
N GLU A 124 -7.80 -9.49 1.99
CA GLU A 124 -6.98 -9.70 0.77
C GLU A 124 -5.55 -9.15 0.98
N THR A 125 -4.86 -9.71 1.97
CA THR A 125 -3.49 -9.32 2.33
C THR A 125 -2.53 -10.51 2.34
N VAL A 126 -1.24 -10.21 2.17
CA VAL A 126 -0.15 -11.16 2.43
C VAL A 126 0.83 -10.56 3.42
N VAL A 127 1.35 -11.39 4.33
CA VAL A 127 2.43 -10.98 5.23
C VAL A 127 3.69 -10.75 4.41
N VAL A 128 4.35 -9.62 4.64
CA VAL A 128 5.67 -9.34 4.06
C VAL A 128 6.71 -9.40 5.18
N THR A 129 7.49 -10.49 5.19
CA THR A 129 8.68 -10.60 6.03
C THR A 129 9.77 -9.71 5.45
N GLY A 130 10.09 -8.63 6.16
CA GLY A 130 11.23 -7.79 5.80
C GLY A 130 12.51 -8.38 6.36
N THR A 131 13.43 -8.85 5.51
CA THR A 131 14.84 -8.98 5.95
C THR A 131 15.30 -7.58 6.37
N PRO A 132 15.79 -7.37 7.60
CA PRO A 132 16.23 -6.05 8.05
C PRO A 132 17.29 -5.52 7.07
N ARG A 133 17.03 -4.36 6.45
CA ARG A 133 18.09 -3.69 5.69
C ARG A 133 19.19 -3.27 6.68
N PRO A 134 20.46 -3.62 6.46
CA PRO A 134 21.54 -3.12 7.29
C PRO A 134 21.50 -1.59 7.26
N ARG A 135 21.46 -0.97 8.44
CA ARG A 135 21.54 0.49 8.56
C ARG A 135 22.86 0.93 7.92
N LYS A 136 22.82 1.79 6.90
CA LYS A 136 24.01 2.52 6.47
C LYS A 136 24.47 3.35 7.66
N LYS A 137 25.66 3.06 8.18
CA LYS A 137 26.34 3.92 9.15
C LYS A 137 26.52 5.30 8.48
N LYS A 138 26.15 6.36 9.21
CA LYS A 138 26.49 7.74 8.84
C LYS A 138 27.99 7.94 8.97
#